data_AF-A0A8R2D6R8-F1
#
_entry.id   AF-A0A8R2D6R8-F1
#
_cell.length_a   1.000
_cell.length_b   1.000
_cell.length_c   1.000
_cell.angle_alpha   90.00
_cell.angle_beta   90.00
_cell.angle_gamma   90.00
#
_symmetry.space_group_name_H-M   'P 1'
#
loop_
_entity.id
_entity.type
_entity.pdbx_description
1 polymer ?
#
loop_
_entity_poly.entity_id
_entity_poly.type
_entity_poly.pdbx_seq_one_letter_code
_entity_poly.pdbx_strand_id
1 'polypeptide(L)'
;MAHYKFFTAKQNEDPFDVYLTHLKELVKPCNFGTMEPKLLKTQIVLGIQSRDTLERLSREDMTIDKVITFCQSVEAAEKNCNELEKTTEVNQIKTTKTTIDNCTSMCKTKEDSARKTNKVKKKFNNKVSKKSSYKRNIINTVKNESDSDN
;
A
#
# COMPACT_ATOMS: atom_id res chain seq x y z
N MET A 1 10.68 -32.97 11.09
CA MET A 1 9.59 -31.98 11.27
C MET A 1 10.03 -30.51 11.23
N ALA A 2 11.28 -30.16 11.57
CA ALA A 2 11.75 -28.76 11.53
C ALA A 2 11.62 -28.11 10.14
N HIS A 3 12.09 -28.80 9.09
CA HIS A 3 11.98 -28.32 7.71
C HIS A 3 10.53 -28.07 7.28
N TYR A 4 9.62 -28.98 7.61
CA TYR A 4 8.19 -28.83 7.31
C TYR A 4 7.61 -27.56 7.96
N LYS A 5 7.90 -27.32 9.24
CA LYS A 5 7.44 -26.11 9.94
C LYS A 5 8.01 -24.84 9.31
N PHE A 6 9.29 -24.85 8.94
CA PHE A 6 9.94 -23.72 8.28
C PHE A 6 9.29 -23.41 6.93
N PHE A 7 9.13 -24.40 6.05
CA PHE A 7 8.60 -24.18 4.69
C PHE A 7 7.09 -23.93 4.65
N THR A 8 6.34 -24.29 5.68
CA THR A 8 4.89 -24.00 5.78
C THR A 8 4.56 -22.74 6.56
N ALA A 9 5.54 -22.10 7.20
CA ALA A 9 5.34 -20.85 7.96
C ALA A 9 4.95 -19.68 7.04
N LYS A 10 3.80 -19.06 7.34
CA LYS A 10 3.27 -17.89 6.64
C LYS A 10 3.00 -16.76 7.63
N GLN A 11 3.08 -15.52 7.13
CA GLN A 11 2.63 -14.33 7.84
C GLN A 11 1.10 -14.37 7.93
N ASN A 12 0.57 -14.14 9.14
CA ASN A 12 -0.85 -14.00 9.40
C ASN A 12 -1.22 -12.51 9.32
N GLU A 13 -2.01 -12.01 10.27
CA GLU A 13 -2.30 -10.58 10.44
C GLU A 13 -1.21 -9.84 11.25
N ASP A 14 -0.19 -10.58 11.69
CA ASP A 14 0.90 -10.04 12.50
C ASP A 14 1.86 -9.16 11.68
N PRO A 15 2.50 -8.17 12.33
CA PRO A 15 3.56 -7.37 11.72
C PRO A 15 4.69 -8.23 11.15
N PHE A 16 5.32 -7.76 10.09
CA PHE A 16 6.41 -8.46 9.42
C PHE A 16 7.56 -8.83 10.38
N ASP A 17 7.89 -7.97 11.33
CA ASP A 17 8.97 -8.21 12.29
C ASP A 17 8.68 -9.41 13.22
N VAL A 18 7.41 -9.63 13.58
CA VAL A 18 6.98 -10.79 14.38
C VAL A 18 7.14 -12.06 13.55
N TYR A 19 6.68 -12.03 12.29
CA TYR A 19 6.84 -13.14 11.36
C TYR A 19 8.32 -13.47 11.12
N LEU A 20 9.17 -12.46 10.88
CA LEU A 20 10.61 -12.65 10.68
C LEU A 20 11.29 -13.28 11.89
N THR A 21 10.91 -12.86 13.09
CA THR A 21 11.45 -13.42 14.34
C THR A 21 11.08 -14.88 14.48
N HIS A 22 9.81 -15.23 14.29
CA HIS A 22 9.36 -16.63 14.29
C HIS A 22 10.09 -17.47 13.23
N LEU A 23 10.31 -16.92 12.03
CA LEU A 23 11.02 -17.61 10.97
C LEU A 23 12.49 -17.89 11.32
N LYS A 24 13.15 -16.93 11.98
CA LYS A 24 14.52 -17.09 12.51
C LYS A 24 14.60 -18.12 13.64
N GLU A 25 13.52 -18.36 14.37
CA GLU A 25 13.48 -19.43 15.37
C GLU A 25 13.32 -20.80 14.72
N LEU A 26 12.47 -20.89 13.69
CA LEU A 26 12.23 -22.13 12.95
C LEU A 26 13.44 -22.57 12.12
N VAL A 27 14.28 -21.65 11.66
CA VAL A 27 15.45 -21.98 10.84
C VAL A 27 16.60 -22.60 11.65
N LYS A 28 16.78 -22.20 12.92
CA LYS A 28 17.84 -22.72 13.81
C LYS A 28 17.94 -24.25 13.86
N PRO A 29 16.84 -25.01 14.12
CA PRO A 29 16.90 -26.47 14.16
C PRO A 29 16.99 -27.13 12.77
N CYS A 30 16.95 -26.36 11.67
CA CYS A 30 16.98 -26.93 10.32
C CYS A 30 18.38 -27.27 9.81
N ASN A 31 19.43 -26.70 10.41
CA ASN A 31 20.84 -26.95 10.08
C ASN A 31 21.17 -26.80 8.57
N PHE A 32 20.70 -25.72 7.94
CA PHE A 32 20.90 -25.50 6.50
C PHE A 32 22.32 -25.07 6.11
N GLY A 33 23.17 -24.74 7.08
CA GLY A 33 24.56 -24.35 6.85
C GLY A 33 24.66 -23.14 5.93
N THR A 34 25.50 -23.21 4.89
CA THR A 34 25.74 -22.10 3.95
C THR A 34 24.50 -21.70 3.13
N MET A 35 23.51 -22.58 3.03
CA MET A 35 22.27 -22.34 2.27
C MET A 35 21.21 -21.60 3.08
N GLU A 36 21.38 -21.47 4.40
CA GLU A 36 20.45 -20.81 5.31
C GLU A 36 19.98 -19.42 4.82
N PRO A 37 20.85 -18.45 4.46
CA PRO A 37 20.40 -17.13 4.02
C PRO A 37 19.58 -17.19 2.72
N LYS A 38 19.91 -18.11 1.81
CA LYS A 38 19.18 -18.28 0.55
C LYS A 38 17.80 -18.87 0.80
N LEU A 39 17.70 -19.88 1.65
CA LEU A 39 16.43 -20.52 2.01
C LEU A 39 15.55 -19.60 2.85
N LEU A 40 16.14 -18.85 3.78
CA LEU A 40 15.43 -17.85 4.59
C LEU A 40 14.85 -16.75 3.69
N LYS A 41 15.63 -16.26 2.71
CA LYS A 41 15.13 -15.33 1.69
C LYS A 41 13.94 -15.91 0.93
N THR A 42 14.07 -17.11 0.40
CA THR A 42 12.98 -17.78 -0.35
C THR A 42 11.73 -17.92 0.51
N GLN A 43 11.89 -18.31 1.78
CA GLN A 43 10.76 -18.51 2.67
C GLN A 43 10.08 -17.21 3.07
N ILE A 44 10.83 -16.13 3.29
CA ILE A 44 10.26 -14.79 3.49
C ILE A 44 9.37 -14.40 2.31
N VAL A 45 9.88 -14.56 1.09
CA VAL A 45 9.12 -14.22 -0.13
C VAL A 45 7.84 -15.06 -0.19
N LEU A 46 7.92 -16.38 -0.06
CA LEU A 46 6.76 -17.28 -0.14
C LEU A 46 5.73 -17.10 0.98
N GLY A 47 6.18 -16.66 2.16
CA GLY A 47 5.35 -16.58 3.36
C GLY A 47 4.74 -15.22 3.64
N ILE A 48 5.12 -14.15 2.95
CA ILE A 48 4.52 -12.81 3.12
C ILE A 48 3.05 -12.79 2.72
N GLN A 49 2.24 -12.04 3.46
CA GLN A 49 0.80 -11.91 3.22
C GLN A 49 0.48 -11.05 1.97
N SER A 50 1.21 -9.95 1.78
CA SER A 50 1.01 -8.99 0.70
C SER A 50 1.46 -9.54 -0.66
N ARG A 51 0.50 -9.80 -1.55
CA ARG A 51 0.76 -10.31 -2.91
C ARG A 51 1.55 -9.34 -3.79
N ASP A 52 1.33 -8.04 -3.62
CA ASP A 52 2.08 -7.01 -4.36
C ASP A 52 3.55 -7.01 -3.94
N THR A 53 3.82 -7.21 -2.65
CA THR A 53 5.17 -7.31 -2.08
C THR A 53 5.88 -8.56 -2.58
N LEU A 54 5.19 -9.71 -2.56
CA LEU A 54 5.65 -10.97 -3.13
C LEU A 54 6.05 -10.81 -4.60
N GLU A 55 5.18 -10.22 -5.42
CA GLU A 55 5.43 -10.05 -6.85
C GLU A 55 6.65 -9.17 -7.11
N ARG A 56 6.81 -8.08 -6.34
CA ARG A 56 7.98 -7.21 -6.44
C ARG A 56 9.27 -7.95 -6.09
N LEU A 57 9.28 -8.66 -4.97
CA LEU A 57 10.44 -9.42 -4.49
C LEU A 57 10.80 -10.59 -5.41
N SER A 58 9.84 -11.16 -6.12
CA SER A 58 10.07 -12.28 -7.04
C SER A 58 10.72 -11.85 -8.36
N ARG A 59 10.70 -10.56 -8.71
CA ARG A 59 11.27 -10.04 -9.96
C ARG A 59 12.74 -9.66 -9.84
N GLU A 60 13.20 -9.33 -8.63
CA GLU A 60 14.53 -8.79 -8.38
C GLU A 60 15.32 -9.71 -7.47
N ASP A 61 16.54 -10.09 -7.88
CA ASP A 61 17.44 -10.84 -7.01
C ASP A 61 18.12 -9.91 -6.00
N MET A 62 17.55 -9.87 -4.80
CA MET A 62 18.07 -9.09 -3.67
C MET A 62 18.81 -9.98 -2.67
N THR A 63 19.70 -9.35 -1.88
CA THR A 63 20.30 -9.96 -0.68
C THR A 63 19.27 -10.05 0.43
N ILE A 64 19.47 -10.94 1.41
CA ILE A 64 18.52 -11.14 2.50
C ILE A 64 18.24 -9.84 3.28
N ASP A 65 19.26 -9.04 3.57
CA ASP A 65 19.10 -7.78 4.30
C ASP A 65 18.24 -6.78 3.52
N LYS A 66 18.45 -6.70 2.20
CA LYS A 66 17.64 -5.83 1.33
C LYS A 66 16.18 -6.28 1.29
N VAL A 67 15.92 -7.58 1.28
CA VAL A 67 14.55 -8.12 1.34
C VAL A 67 13.89 -7.73 2.66
N ILE A 68 14.60 -7.87 3.79
CA ILE A 68 14.08 -7.49 5.11
C ILE A 68 13.74 -6.01 5.16
N THR A 69 14.69 -5.13 4.78
CA THR A 69 14.47 -3.68 4.77
C THR A 69 13.34 -3.28 3.83
N PHE A 70 13.22 -3.93 2.67
CA PHE A 70 12.13 -3.69 1.73
C PHE A 70 10.77 -4.00 2.35
N CYS A 71 10.62 -5.16 2.97
CA CYS A 71 9.35 -5.56 3.60
C CYS A 71 8.95 -4.61 4.72
N GLN A 72 9.90 -4.25 5.59
CA GLN A 72 9.69 -3.27 6.66
C GLN A 72 9.27 -1.90 6.10
N SER A 73 9.90 -1.45 5.02
CA SER A 73 9.59 -0.18 4.37
C SER A 73 8.19 -0.18 3.76
N VAL A 74 7.78 -1.28 3.14
CA VAL A 74 6.44 -1.44 2.58
C VAL A 74 5.39 -1.42 3.69
N GLU A 75 5.58 -2.20 4.75
CA GLU A 75 4.64 -2.25 5.87
C GLU A 75 4.52 -0.90 6.59
N ALA A 76 5.63 -0.20 6.82
CA ALA A 76 5.63 1.13 7.39
C ALA A 76 4.88 2.13 6.49
N ALA A 77 5.09 2.07 5.17
CA ALA A 77 4.38 2.93 4.22
C ALA A 77 2.87 2.65 4.21
N GLU A 78 2.46 1.38 4.23
CA GLU A 78 1.05 0.98 4.32
C GLU A 78 0.42 1.47 5.62
N LYS A 79 1.11 1.31 6.75
CA LYS A 79 0.66 1.82 8.05
C LYS A 79 0.46 3.33 8.04
N ASN A 80 1.45 4.08 7.53
CA ASN A 80 1.36 5.54 7.42
C ASN A 80 0.20 5.99 6.52
N CYS A 81 -0.02 5.32 5.38
CA CYS A 81 -1.15 5.61 4.50
C CYS A 81 -2.49 5.39 5.21
N ASN A 82 -2.62 4.26 5.93
CA ASN A 82 -3.84 3.94 6.68
C ASN A 82 -4.10 4.93 7.81
N GLU A 83 -3.06 5.42 8.49
CA GLU A 83 -3.19 6.46 9.53
C GLU A 83 -3.67 7.80 8.93
N LEU A 84 -3.09 8.20 7.79
CA LEU A 84 -3.52 9.42 7.09
C LEU A 84 -4.99 9.34 6.65
N GLU A 85 -5.44 8.22 6.09
CA GLU A 85 -6.84 8.01 5.70
C GLU A 85 -7.79 8.21 6.89
N LYS A 86 -7.49 7.63 8.06
CA LYS A 86 -8.29 7.78 9.28
C LYS A 86 -8.39 9.24 9.76
N THR A 87 -7.31 10.02 9.64
CA THR A 87 -7.32 11.42 10.08
C THR A 87 -8.18 12.33 9.19
N THR A 88 -8.43 11.95 7.93
CA THR A 88 -9.25 12.76 7.01
C THR A 88 -10.75 12.73 7.30
N GLU A 89 -11.24 11.75 8.08
CA GLU A 89 -12.66 11.64 8.44
C GLU A 89 -13.09 12.60 9.58
N VAL A 90 -12.14 13.16 10.34
CA VAL A 90 -12.43 13.90 11.58
C VAL A 90 -12.38 15.44 11.43
N ASN A 91 -11.90 15.98 10.30
CA ASN A 91 -11.81 17.43 10.10
C ASN A 91 -12.96 18.01 9.26
N GLN A 92 -14.22 17.78 9.67
CA GLN A 92 -15.34 18.65 9.27
C GLN A 92 -15.34 19.89 10.16
N ILE A 93 -14.43 20.83 9.90
CA ILE A 93 -14.58 22.19 10.44
C ILE A 93 -15.82 22.77 9.76
N LYS A 94 -16.93 22.82 10.51
CA LYS A 94 -18.11 23.61 10.12
C LYS A 94 -17.68 25.07 10.07
N THR A 95 -17.28 25.54 8.89
CA THR A 95 -17.20 26.98 8.62
C THR A 95 -18.62 27.51 8.73
N THR A 96 -18.99 28.03 9.90
CA THR A 96 -20.16 28.89 10.04
C THR A 96 -19.93 30.05 9.10
N LYS A 97 -20.73 30.13 8.04
CA LYS A 97 -20.83 31.29 7.16
C LYS A 97 -21.25 32.49 8.01
N THR A 98 -20.30 33.27 8.51
CA THR A 98 -20.56 34.66 8.83
C THR A 98 -20.61 35.39 7.50
N THR A 99 -21.83 35.69 7.08
CA THR A 99 -22.15 36.68 6.05
C THR A 99 -21.53 38.01 6.48
N ILE A 100 -20.43 38.39 5.84
CA ILE A 100 -20.03 39.79 5.79
C ILE A 100 -20.53 40.30 4.44
N ASP A 101 -21.65 41.00 4.52
CA ASP A 101 -22.31 41.64 3.39
C ASP A 101 -21.47 42.82 2.87
N ASN A 102 -21.31 42.83 1.55
CA ASN A 102 -21.24 43.96 0.61
C ASN A 102 -20.41 45.22 0.94
N CYS A 103 -19.49 45.52 0.03
CA CYS A 103 -19.35 46.88 -0.50
C CYS A 103 -18.98 46.85 -1.99
N THR A 104 -19.97 47.18 -2.82
CA THR A 104 -19.89 47.39 -4.26
C THR A 104 -19.66 48.88 -4.51
N SER A 105 -18.44 49.29 -4.89
CA SER A 105 -18.21 50.61 -5.51
C SER A 105 -16.95 50.62 -6.39
N MET A 106 -17.19 50.67 -7.70
CA MET A 106 -16.42 51.30 -8.80
C MET A 106 -14.86 51.31 -8.83
N CYS A 107 -14.28 50.52 -9.77
CA CYS A 107 -13.49 50.92 -10.97
C CYS A 107 -12.71 52.28 -10.95
N LYS A 108 -11.46 52.50 -11.41
CA LYS A 108 -10.55 51.92 -12.44
C LYS A 108 -9.16 52.60 -12.34
N THR A 109 -8.07 51.94 -12.77
CA THR A 109 -6.94 52.46 -13.61
C THR A 109 -6.17 51.25 -14.17
N LYS A 110 -6.31 50.89 -15.46
CA LYS A 110 -5.46 51.17 -16.66
C LYS A 110 -3.99 50.72 -16.53
N GLU A 111 -3.63 49.57 -17.12
CA GLU A 111 -2.85 49.35 -18.38
C GLU A 111 -1.36 49.09 -18.04
N ASP A 112 -0.53 48.22 -18.64
CA ASP A 112 -0.60 47.20 -19.69
C ASP A 112 0.72 46.38 -19.65
N SER A 113 0.73 45.09 -20.04
CA SER A 113 1.65 44.53 -21.07
C SER A 113 1.80 42.99 -21.07
N ALA A 114 1.33 42.39 -22.18
CA ALA A 114 1.86 41.23 -22.95
C ALA A 114 2.19 39.90 -22.20
N ARG A 115 1.40 38.82 -22.32
CA ARG A 115 1.15 37.88 -23.45
C ARG A 115 2.31 36.95 -23.86
N LYS A 116 2.19 35.66 -23.47
CA LYS A 116 2.23 34.42 -24.31
C LYS A 116 2.32 33.18 -23.39
N THR A 117 1.26 32.44 -23.08
CA THR A 117 0.73 31.23 -23.77
C THR A 117 1.78 30.29 -24.39
N ASN A 118 2.02 29.11 -23.78
CA ASN A 118 1.62 27.82 -24.36
C ASN A 118 1.85 26.61 -23.44
N LYS A 119 0.77 25.81 -23.32
CA LYS A 119 0.67 24.36 -23.06
C LYS A 119 1.96 23.57 -22.77
N VAL A 120 2.08 23.09 -21.53
CA VAL A 120 2.46 21.68 -21.28
C VAL A 120 1.40 21.07 -20.37
N LYS A 121 0.55 20.25 -20.98
CA LYS A 121 -0.48 19.47 -20.30
C LYS A 121 0.16 18.23 -19.67
N LYS A 122 -0.32 17.89 -18.47
CA LYS A 122 -0.56 16.53 -17.96
C LYS A 122 0.68 15.66 -17.70
N LYS A 123 0.92 15.38 -16.41
CA LYS A 123 0.78 14.05 -15.78
C LYS A 123 1.45 14.09 -14.40
N PHE A 124 0.67 14.15 -13.32
CA PHE A 124 0.95 13.46 -12.06
C PHE A 124 -0.29 13.60 -11.15
N ASN A 125 -1.42 13.05 -11.62
CA ASN A 125 -2.58 12.79 -10.79
C ASN A 125 -3.30 11.59 -11.39
N ASN A 126 -2.90 10.39 -10.94
CA ASN A 126 -3.76 9.20 -10.86
C ASN A 126 -2.96 7.99 -10.35
N LYS A 127 -2.91 7.82 -9.03
CA LYS A 127 -2.75 6.49 -8.41
C LYS A 127 -3.54 6.35 -7.09
N VAL A 128 -4.65 7.10 -6.96
CA VAL A 128 -5.63 6.93 -5.87
C VAL A 128 -6.90 6.20 -6.33
N SER A 129 -7.02 5.81 -7.61
CA SER A 129 -8.24 5.18 -8.13
C SER A 129 -8.18 3.68 -8.44
N LYS A 130 -7.08 2.96 -8.14
CA LYS A 130 -6.96 1.52 -8.48
C LYS A 130 -7.16 0.54 -7.33
N LYS A 131 -7.26 0.96 -6.06
CA LYS A 131 -7.58 0.04 -4.94
C LYS A 131 -9.09 -0.22 -4.75
N SER A 132 -9.98 0.57 -5.36
CA SER A 132 -11.45 0.40 -5.27
C SER A 132 -12.04 -0.64 -6.23
N SER A 133 -11.30 -1.07 -7.26
CA SER A 133 -11.86 -1.92 -8.33
C SER A 133 -11.75 -3.43 -8.06
N TYR A 134 -10.75 -3.89 -7.29
CA TYR A 134 -10.56 -5.32 -7.03
C TYR A 134 -11.48 -5.87 -5.93
N LYS A 135 -11.96 -5.01 -5.00
CA LYS A 135 -12.99 -5.38 -4.02
C LYS A 135 -14.42 -5.36 -4.57
N ARG A 136 -14.70 -4.65 -5.67
CA ARG A 136 -16.04 -4.63 -6.30
C ARG A 136 -16.28 -5.77 -7.28
N ASN A 137 -15.22 -6.29 -7.92
CA ASN A 137 -15.37 -7.39 -8.89
C ASN A 137 -15.57 -8.77 -8.26
N ILE A 138 -15.30 -8.96 -6.96
CA ILE A 138 -15.56 -10.23 -6.25
C ILE A 138 -17.00 -10.27 -5.71
N ILE A 139 -17.60 -9.14 -5.34
CA ILE A 139 -18.97 -9.09 -4.80
C ILE A 139 -20.02 -9.32 -5.91
N ASN A 140 -19.71 -8.96 -7.15
CA ASN A 140 -20.64 -9.14 -8.28
C ASN A 140 -20.61 -10.54 -8.91
N THR A 141 -19.57 -11.34 -8.66
CA THR A 141 -19.54 -12.74 -9.12
C THR A 141 -20.29 -13.67 -8.17
N VAL A 142 -20.33 -13.39 -6.86
CA VAL A 142 -21.03 -14.24 -5.87
C VAL A 142 -22.56 -14.02 -5.86
N LYS A 143 -23.06 -12.90 -6.41
CA LYS A 143 -24.51 -12.60 -6.45
C LYS A 143 -25.26 -13.12 -7.68
N ASN A 144 -24.57 -13.57 -8.72
CA ASN A 144 -25.22 -14.02 -9.97
C ASN A 144 -25.37 -15.55 -10.07
N GLU A 145 -24.92 -16.31 -9.05
CA GLU A 145 -25.08 -17.78 -9.01
C GLU A 145 -26.21 -18.23 -8.06
N SER A 146 -26.93 -17.31 -7.41
CA SER A 146 -27.99 -17.62 -6.44
C SER A 146 -29.43 -17.39 -6.92
N ASP A 147 -29.63 -16.92 -8.15
CA ASP A 147 -30.96 -16.57 -8.70
C ASP A 147 -31.36 -17.39 -9.95
N SER A 148 -30.69 -18.52 -10.24
CA SER A 148 -31.03 -19.39 -11.38
C SER A 148 -31.66 -20.73 -11.00
N ASP A 149 -32.12 -20.90 -9.76
CA ASP A 149 -32.94 -22.04 -9.34
C ASP A 149 -34.23 -21.53 -8.67
N ASN A 150 -35.16 -21.07 -9.50
CA ASN A 150 -36.59 -21.09 -9.20
C ASN A 150 -37.41 -21.12 -10.50
#